data_AF-A0A1B1U9X6-F1
#
_entry.id   AF-A0A1B1U9X6-F1
#
_cell.length_a   1.000
_cell.length_b   1.000
_cell.length_c   1.000
_cell.angle_alpha   90.00
_cell.angle_beta   90.00
_cell.angle_gamma   90.00
#
_symmetry.space_group_name_H-M   'P 1'
#
loop_
_entity.id
_entity.type
_entity.pdbx_description
1 polymer ?
#
loop_
_entity_poly.entity_id
_entity_poly.type
_entity_poly.pdbx_seq_one_letter_code
_entity_poly.pdbx_strand_id
1 'polypeptide(L)'
;MDNKLNEIRRKIRFLRSEMLGAEDNIRKQVNRDEDCSEAAMRLMAMRATMVGLIGERNRLGGEERLLNVDERLKLDVRALSRKPAVGATGRRER
;
A
#
# COMPACT_ATOMS: atom_id res chain seq x y z
N MET A 1 17.55 -1.79 -2.47
CA MET A 1 16.86 -0.77 -1.65
C MET A 1 16.12 0.15 -2.61
N ASP A 2 14.86 -0.15 -2.91
CA ASP A 2 14.09 0.58 -3.92
C ASP A 2 13.68 1.96 -3.39
N ASN A 3 14.58 2.93 -3.56
CA ASN A 3 14.42 4.31 -3.12
C ASN A 3 13.09 4.91 -3.63
N LYS A 4 12.74 4.60 -4.88
CA LYS A 4 11.52 5.10 -5.53
C LYS A 4 10.24 4.64 -4.83
N LEU A 5 10.13 3.37 -4.46
CA LEU A 5 8.94 2.86 -3.75
C LEU A 5 8.81 3.49 -2.36
N ASN A 6 9.93 3.68 -1.67
CA ASN A 6 9.94 4.35 -0.37
C ASN A 6 9.58 5.85 -0.46
N GLU A 7 10.01 6.53 -1.53
CA GLU A 7 9.62 7.90 -1.82
C GLU A 7 8.11 8.03 -2.06
N ILE A 8 7.53 7.15 -2.89
CA ILE A 8 6.07 7.13 -3.12
C ILE A 8 5.32 6.89 -1.83
N ARG A 9 5.76 5.94 -0.98
CA ARG A 9 5.18 5.72 0.35
C ARG A 9 5.24 6.98 1.22
N ARG A 10 6.34 7.74 1.15
CA ARG A 10 6.50 9.00 1.89
C ARG A 10 5.52 10.06 1.37
N LYS A 11 5.40 10.22 0.06
CA LYS A 11 4.43 11.14 -0.58
C LYS A 11 3.00 10.79 -0.22
N ILE A 12 2.62 9.51 -0.25
CA ILE A 12 1.28 9.04 0.17
C ILE A 12 1.01 9.41 1.64
N ARG A 13 1.96 9.15 2.55
CA ARG A 13 1.78 9.49 3.97
C ARG A 13 1.60 11.00 4.17
N PHE A 14 2.45 11.80 3.55
CA PHE A 14 2.37 13.26 3.62
C PHE A 14 1.04 13.77 3.07
N LEU A 15 0.64 13.32 1.88
CA LEU A 15 -0.60 13.74 1.24
C LEU A 15 -1.85 13.33 2.05
N ARG A 16 -1.83 12.20 2.76
CA ARG A 16 -2.92 11.84 3.69
C ARG A 16 -3.05 12.85 4.82
N SER A 17 -1.95 13.28 5.43
CA SER A 17 -1.98 14.28 6.48
C SER A 17 -2.54 15.62 5.97
N GLU A 18 -2.11 16.05 4.78
CA GLU A 18 -2.64 17.27 4.14
C GLU A 18 -4.14 17.16 3.84
N MET A 19 -4.59 16.00 3.34
CA MET A 19 -6.00 15.74 3.09
C MET A 19 -6.84 15.80 4.37
N LEU A 20 -6.36 15.22 5.47
CA LEU A 20 -7.05 15.31 6.77
C LEU A 20 -7.18 16.77 7.23
N GLY A 21 -6.12 17.57 7.08
CA GLY A 21 -6.16 19.00 7.39
C GLY A 21 -7.18 19.78 6.53
N ALA A 22 -7.28 19.46 5.24
CA ALA A 22 -8.27 20.06 4.36
C ALA A 22 -9.71 19.64 4.71
N GLU A 23 -9.93 18.36 5.04
CA GLU A 23 -11.23 17.86 5.50
C GLU A 23 -11.69 18.53 6.80
N ASP A 24 -10.76 18.71 7.75
CA ASP A 24 -11.03 19.43 8.99
C ASP A 24 -11.34 20.92 8.73
N ASN A 25 -10.68 21.55 7.76
CA ASN A 25 -10.97 22.92 7.38
C ASN A 25 -12.37 23.06 6.76
N ILE A 26 -12.72 22.18 5.81
CA ILE A 26 -14.06 22.12 5.21
C ILE A 26 -15.12 21.95 6.30
N ARG A 27 -14.89 21.04 7.26
CA ARG A 27 -15.82 20.83 8.37
C ARG A 27 -16.03 22.11 9.20
N LYS A 28 -14.97 22.89 9.44
CA LYS A 28 -15.06 24.18 10.15
C LYS A 28 -15.84 25.23 9.36
N GLN A 29 -15.61 25.32 8.05
CA GLN A 29 -16.33 26.25 7.17
C GLN A 29 -17.83 25.92 7.13
N VAL A 30 -18.17 24.64 6.92
CA VAL A 30 -19.56 24.17 6.92
C VAL A 30 -20.24 24.47 8.25
N ASN A 31 -19.58 24.23 9.39
CA ASN A 31 -20.14 24.54 10.72
C ASN A 31 -20.36 26.04 10.98
N ARG A 32 -19.79 26.92 10.14
CA ARG A 32 -19.94 28.38 10.21
C ARG A 32 -20.80 28.93 9.07
N ASP A 33 -21.39 28.06 8.26
CA ASP A 33 -22.12 28.41 7.04
C ASP A 33 -21.26 29.25 6.05
N GLU A 34 -19.94 29.03 6.05
CA GLU A 34 -18.98 29.66 5.14
C GLU A 34 -18.88 28.87 3.81
N ASP A 35 -18.54 29.56 2.70
CA ASP A 35 -18.24 28.88 1.44
C ASP A 35 -16.98 28.01 1.58
N CYS A 36 -17.13 26.72 1.23
CA CYS A 36 -16.07 25.72 1.26
C CYS A 36 -15.64 25.24 -0.13
N SER A 37 -16.16 25.84 -1.21
CA SER A 37 -15.96 25.38 -2.59
C SER A 37 -14.49 25.26 -2.97
N GLU A 38 -13.66 26.25 -2.62
CA GLU A 38 -12.22 26.21 -2.89
C GLU A 38 -11.51 25.09 -2.12
N ALA A 39 -11.80 24.95 -0.82
CA ALA A 39 -11.22 23.91 0.02
C ALA A 39 -11.63 22.51 -0.48
N ALA A 40 -12.88 22.35 -0.91
CA ALA A 40 -13.40 21.12 -1.51
C ALA A 40 -12.70 20.80 -2.85
N MET A 41 -12.54 21.78 -3.74
CA MET A 41 -11.79 21.60 -5.00
C MET A 41 -10.34 21.17 -4.74
N ARG A 42 -9.67 21.80 -3.76
CA ARG A 42 -8.30 21.41 -3.38
C ARG A 42 -8.25 19.98 -2.83
N LEU A 43 -9.20 19.59 -1.99
CA LEU A 43 -9.31 18.21 -1.49
C LEU A 43 -9.49 17.21 -2.64
N MET A 44 -10.33 17.52 -3.62
CA MET A 44 -10.55 16.66 -4.79
C MET A 44 -9.28 16.53 -5.66
N ALA A 45 -8.52 17.62 -5.86
CA ALA A 45 -7.23 17.57 -6.55
C ALA A 45 -6.20 16.69 -5.80
N MET A 46 -6.16 16.78 -4.47
CA MET A 46 -5.33 15.89 -3.64
C MET A 46 -5.77 14.43 -3.76
N ARG A 47 -7.07 14.14 -3.79
CA ARG A 47 -7.61 12.78 -4.01
C ARG A 47 -7.20 12.21 -5.37
N ALA A 48 -7.26 13.00 -6.44
CA ALA A 48 -6.77 12.58 -7.76
C ALA A 48 -5.27 12.23 -7.72
N THR A 49 -4.47 13.07 -7.06
CA THR A 49 -3.03 12.83 -6.86
C THR A 49 -2.77 11.55 -6.05
N MET A 50 -3.55 11.30 -5.00
CA MET A 50 -3.47 10.10 -4.17
C MET A 50 -3.69 8.83 -4.99
N VAL A 51 -4.72 8.82 -5.85
CA VAL A 51 -5.00 7.69 -6.75
C VAL A 51 -3.83 7.45 -7.70
N GLY A 52 -3.24 8.50 -8.27
CA GLY A 52 -2.04 8.40 -9.11
C GLY A 52 -0.85 7.74 -8.39
N LEU A 53 -0.56 8.20 -7.17
CA LEU A 53 0.52 7.65 -6.34
C LEU A 53 0.28 6.19 -5.93
N ILE A 54 -0.98 5.83 -5.61
CA ILE A 54 -1.37 4.45 -5.31
C ILE A 54 -1.16 3.56 -6.54
N GLY A 55 -1.57 4.03 -7.72
CA GLY A 55 -1.34 3.31 -8.98
C GLY A 55 0.15 3.09 -9.25
N GLU A 56 0.99 4.10 -9.05
CA GLU A 56 2.44 3.95 -9.21
C GLU A 56 3.06 2.99 -8.19
N ARG A 57 2.65 3.10 -6.92
CA ARG A 57 3.06 2.17 -5.86
C ARG A 57 2.73 0.72 -6.24
N ASN A 58 1.51 0.47 -6.72
CA ASN A 58 1.07 -0.87 -7.09
C ASN A 58 1.87 -1.43 -8.27
N ARG A 59 2.14 -0.61 -9.30
CA ARG A 59 3.00 -1.01 -10.43
C ARG A 59 4.43 -1.39 -10.01
N LEU A 60 4.91 -0.85 -8.90
CA LEU A 60 6.21 -1.18 -8.31
C LEU A 60 6.15 -2.37 -7.32
N GLY A 61 5.05 -3.13 -7.30
CA GLY A 61 4.86 -4.26 -6.38
C GLY A 61 4.59 -3.85 -4.93
N GLY A 62 4.26 -2.58 -4.68
CA GLY A 62 3.95 -2.08 -3.35
C GLY A 62 2.52 -2.33 -2.88
N GLU A 63 1.72 -3.07 -3.65
CA GLU A 63 0.39 -3.55 -3.27
C GLU A 63 0.46 -4.76 -2.33
N GLU A 64 1.51 -5.57 -2.47
CA GLU A 64 1.74 -6.75 -1.64
C GLU A 64 1.79 -6.35 -0.16
N ARG A 65 0.97 -7.00 0.68
CA ARG A 65 1.00 -6.81 2.12
C ARG A 65 2.40 -7.17 2.63
N LEU A 66 3.11 -6.19 3.17
CA LEU A 66 4.37 -6.46 3.85
C LEU A 66 4.09 -7.30 5.10
N LEU A 67 4.58 -8.53 5.08
CA LEU A 67 4.57 -9.40 6.23
C LEU A 67 5.49 -8.84 7.31
N ASN A 68 5.01 -8.90 8.56
CA ASN A 68 5.85 -8.60 9.71
C ASN A 68 6.92 -9.69 9.91
N VAL A 69 7.83 -9.48 10.85
CA VAL A 69 8.97 -10.38 11.08
C VAL A 69 8.48 -11.80 11.40
N ASP A 70 7.51 -11.95 12.30
CA ASP A 70 6.97 -13.26 12.70
C ASP A 70 6.29 -13.99 11.54
N GLU A 71 5.52 -13.27 10.73
CA GLU A 71 4.86 -13.80 9.54
C GLU A 71 5.87 -14.25 8.47
N ARG A 72 6.96 -13.49 8.30
CA ARG A 72 8.08 -13.84 7.41
C ARG A 72 8.75 -15.13 7.87
N LEU A 73 9.12 -15.19 9.15
CA LEU A 73 9.79 -16.35 9.74
C LEU A 73 8.93 -17.62 9.65
N LYS A 74 7.61 -17.50 9.87
CA LYS A 74 6.68 -18.64 9.73
C LYS A 74 6.58 -19.16 8.29
N LEU A 75 6.69 -18.29 7.29
CA LEU A 75 6.72 -18.70 5.88
C LEU A 75 8.01 -19.43 5.53
N ASP A 76 9.16 -18.91 5.97
CA ASP A 76 10.46 -19.52 5.71
C ASP A 76 10.55 -20.92 6.34
N VAL A 77 10.08 -21.08 7.58
CA VAL A 77 10.00 -22.39 8.26
C VAL A 77 9.09 -23.37 7.50
N ARG A 78 7.94 -22.90 6.98
CA ARG A 78 7.04 -23.72 6.15
C ARG A 78 7.65 -24.08 4.80
N ALA A 79 8.38 -23.17 4.17
CA ALA A 79 9.06 -23.40 2.90
C ALA A 79 10.17 -24.45 3.04
N LEU A 80 10.96 -24.36 4.11
CA LEU A 80 11.99 -25.36 4.45
C LEU A 80 11.40 -26.73 4.82
N SER A 81 10.20 -26.75 5.41
CA SER A 81 9.50 -28.00 5.76
C SER A 81 8.87 -28.71 4.56
N ARG A 82 8.69 -28.04 3.41
CA ARG A 82 8.34 -28.71 2.14
C ARG A 82 9.57 -29.43 1.60
N LYS A 83 9.82 -30.66 2.07
CA LYS A 83 10.74 -31.57 1.38
C LYS A 83 10.28 -31.73 -0.08
N PRO A 84 11.19 -31.69 -1.08
CA PRO A 84 10.83 -32.13 -2.42
C PRO A 84 10.43 -33.61 -2.31
N ALA A 85 9.30 -33.97 -2.91
CA ALA A 85 8.90 -35.37 -3.04
C ALA A 85 9.87 -36.06 -4.03
N VAL A 86 11.07 -36.38 -3.55
CA VAL A 86 11.96 -37.33 -4.21
C VAL A 86 11.45 -38.72 -3.84
N GLY A 87 10.67 -39.29 -4.75
CA GLY A 87 10.06 -40.61 -4.54
C GLY A 87 9.27 -41.11 -5.74
N ALA A 88 9.85 -41.05 -6.94
CA ALA A 88 9.32 -41.75 -8.11
C ALA A 88 10.46 -42.31 -8.97
N THR A 89 11.30 -43.17 -8.39
CA THR A 89 12.12 -44.11 -9.17
C THR A 89 12.03 -45.49 -8.52
N GLY A 90 11.35 -46.40 -9.22
CA GLY A 90 11.09 -47.76 -8.75
C GLY A 90 10.62 -48.69 -9.87
N ARG A 91 11.51 -48.91 -10.85
CA ARG A 91 11.71 -50.11 -11.67
C ARG A 91 10.62 -51.21 -11.59
N ARG A 92 9.96 -51.50 -12.71
CA ARG A 92 9.37 -52.81 -12.99
C ARG A 92 9.84 -53.31 -14.35
N GLU A 93 10.95 -54.04 -14.33
CA GLU A 93 11.28 -55.02 -15.36
C GLU A 93 10.40 -56.25 -15.11
N ARG A 94 9.55 -56.59 -16.08
CA ARG A 94 9.25 -57.93 -16.63
C ARG A 94 7.95 -57.89 -17.42
#